data_AF-A0A2R4ME02-F1
#
_entry.id   AF-A0A2R4ME02-F1
#
_cell.length_a   1.000
_cell.length_b   1.000
_cell.length_c   1.000
_cell.angle_alpha   90.00
_cell.angle_beta   90.00
_cell.angle_gamma   90.00
#
_symmetry.space_group_name_H-M   'P 1'
#
loop_
_entity.id
_entity.type
_entity.pdbx_description
1 polymer ?
#
loop_
_entity_poly.entity_id
_entity_poly.type
_entity_poly.pdbx_seq_one_letter_code
_entity_poly.pdbx_strand_id
1 'polypeptide(L)' 'MSNVDKIIHAFGGLRQTSKALGHKHASTVQHWVKTGAIPHWRIQEIEQAAERHSVSIDDAWLNDFRQGAA' A
#
# COMPACT_ATOMS: atom_id res chain seq x y z
N MET A 1 -7.87 8.66 9.78
CA MET A 1 -7.57 7.79 8.63
C MET A 1 -6.09 7.43 8.72
N SER A 2 -5.76 6.14 8.76
CA SER A 2 -4.36 5.68 8.86
C SER A 2 -3.60 5.95 7.55
N ASN A 3 -2.27 5.91 7.58
CA ASN A 3 -1.48 6.02 6.35
C ASN A 3 -1.74 4.85 5.39
N VAL A 4 -2.05 3.65 5.93
CA VAL A 4 -2.52 2.51 5.13
C VAL A 4 -3.81 2.84 4.38
N ASP A 5 -4.80 3.42 5.06
CA ASP A 5 -6.07 3.79 4.44
C ASP A 5 -5.87 4.82 3.32
N LYS A 6 -5.00 5.82 3.52
CA LYS A 6 -4.72 6.85 2.51
C LYS A 6 -4.11 6.24 1.24
N ILE A 7 -3.12 5.36 1.41
CA ILE A 7 -2.48 4.63 0.31
C ILE A 7 -3.53 3.82 -0.47
N ILE A 8 -4.33 3.02 0.23
CA ILE A 8 -5.35 2.17 -0.40
C ILE A 8 -6.43 3.01 -1.08
N HIS A 9 -6.82 4.13 -0.50
CA HIS A 9 -7.77 5.06 -1.11
C HIS A 9 -7.21 5.69 -2.39
N ALA A 10 -5.92 6.04 -2.42
CA ALA A 10 -5.27 6.56 -3.63
C ALA A 10 -5.32 5.58 -4.81
N PHE A 11 -5.19 4.27 -4.55
CA PHE A 11 -5.37 3.23 -5.57
C PHE A 11 -6.84 2.97 -5.95
N GLY A 12 -7.83 3.58 -5.28
CA GLY A 12 -9.25 3.32 -5.52
C GLY A 12 -9.83 2.15 -4.71
N GLY A 13 -9.20 1.82 -3.57
CA GLY A 13 -9.71 0.85 -2.59
C GLY A 13 -9.00 -0.51 -2.62
N LEU A 14 -9.43 -1.40 -1.71
CA LEU A 14 -8.80 -2.71 -1.46
C LEU A 14 -8.59 -3.55 -2.73
N ARG A 15 -9.64 -3.68 -3.55
CA ARG A 15 -9.60 -4.52 -4.76
C ARG A 15 -8.65 -3.98 -5.82
N GLN A 16 -8.66 -2.66 -6.04
CA GLN A 16 -7.78 -2.03 -7.03
C GLN A 16 -6.33 -2.04 -6.57
N THR A 17 -6.08 -1.79 -5.28
CA THR A 17 -4.75 -1.92 -4.69
C THR A 17 -4.21 -3.34 -4.87
N SER A 18 -5.00 -4.36 -4.54
CA SER A 18 -4.62 -5.78 -4.73
C SER A 18 -4.29 -6.08 -6.20
N LYS A 19 -5.08 -5.56 -7.13
CA LYS A 19 -4.87 -5.77 -8.57
C LYS A 19 -3.61 -5.06 -9.07
N ALA A 20 -3.35 -3.82 -8.64
CA ALA A 20 -2.18 -3.04 -8.99
C ALA A 20 -0.87 -3.68 -8.48
N LEU A 21 -0.93 -4.28 -7.28
CA LEU A 21 0.17 -5.05 -6.70
C LEU A 21 0.33 -6.45 -7.32
N GLY A 22 -0.55 -6.86 -8.23
CA GLY A 22 -0.51 -8.19 -8.87
C GLY A 22 -0.91 -9.34 -7.94
N HIS A 23 -1.54 -9.05 -6.80
CA HIS A 23 -1.99 -10.09 -5.87
C HIS A 23 -3.27 -10.74 -6.38
N LYS A 24 -3.32 -12.08 -6.35
CA LYS A 24 -4.50 -12.87 -6.74
C LYS A 24 -5.72 -12.62 -5.83
N HIS A 25 -5.48 -12.29 -4.56
CA HIS A 25 -6.52 -12.09 -3.56
C HIS A 25 -6.25 -10.83 -2.74
N ALA A 26 -7.32 -10.12 -2.37
CA ALA A 26 -7.25 -8.89 -1.58
C ALA A 26 -6.98 -9.11 -0.08
N SER A 27 -6.81 -10.36 0.36
CA SER A 27 -6.60 -10.72 1.77
C SER A 27 -5.35 -10.08 2.36
N THR A 28 -4.28 -9.95 1.57
CA THR A 28 -3.03 -9.28 1.99
C THR A 28 -3.28 -7.81 2.31
N VAL A 29 -3.91 -7.08 1.38
CA VAL A 29 -4.22 -5.65 1.54
C VAL A 29 -5.25 -5.45 2.65
N GLN A 30 -6.25 -6.34 2.76
CA GLN A 30 -7.22 -6.34 3.85
C GLN A 30 -6.53 -6.53 5.21
N HIS A 31 -5.53 -7.39 5.29
CA HIS A 31 -4.75 -7.57 6.50
C HIS A 31 -4.01 -6.28 6.88
N TRP A 32 -3.39 -5.58 5.92
CA TRP A 32 -2.74 -4.28 6.19
C TRP A 32 -3.70 -3.24 6.75
N VAL A 33 -4.92 -3.13 6.21
CA VAL A 33 -5.95 -2.22 6.78
C VAL A 33 -6.29 -2.63 8.20
N LYS A 34 -6.49 -3.93 8.43
CA LYS A 34 -6.88 -4.46 9.74
C LYS A 34 -5.79 -4.23 10.80
N THR A 35 -4.52 -4.37 10.43
CA THR A 35 -3.38 -4.21 11.35
C THR A 35 -2.83 -2.78 11.40
N GLY A 36 -3.19 -1.94 10.43
CA GLY A 36 -2.62 -0.61 10.26
C GLY A 36 -1.13 -0.62 9.87
N ALA A 37 -0.63 -1.75 9.37
CA ALA A 37 0.80 -1.94 9.08
C ALA A 37 1.04 -2.53 7.69
N ILE A 38 2.05 -2.01 7.01
CA ILE A 38 2.58 -2.55 5.75
C ILE A 38 4.02 -2.96 6.00
N PRO A 39 4.43 -4.21 5.68
CA PRO A 39 5.82 -4.61 5.81
C PRO A 39 6.76 -3.75 4.95
N HIS A 40 7.92 -3.37 5.47
CA HIS A 40 8.85 -2.46 4.78
C HIS A 40 9.21 -2.94 3.36
N TRP A 41 9.40 -4.25 3.17
CA TRP A 41 9.73 -4.83 1.86
C TRP A 41 8.62 -4.70 0.82
N ARG A 42 7.36 -4.44 1.23
CA ARG A 42 6.24 -4.18 0.31
C ARG A 42 6.17 -2.72 -0.14
N ILE A 43 6.90 -1.81 0.50
CA ILE A 43 6.88 -0.39 0.14
C ILE A 43 7.43 -0.18 -1.28
N GLN A 44 8.52 -0.85 -1.63
CA GLN A 44 9.06 -0.81 -2.98
C GLN A 44 8.04 -1.30 -4.03
N GLU A 45 7.25 -2.34 -3.73
CA GLU A 45 6.21 -2.82 -4.64
C GLU A 45 5.06 -1.80 -4.79
N ILE A 46 4.70 -1.10 -3.71
CA ILE A 46 3.68 -0.05 -3.71
C ILE A 46 4.13 1.14 -4.54
N GLU A 47 5.38 1.59 -4.38
CA GLU A 47 5.97 2.66 -5.18
C GLU A 47 5.96 2.31 -6.68
N GLN A 48 6.44 1.12 -7.02
CA GLN A 48 6.43 0.63 -8.40
C GLN A 48 5.01 0.49 -8.95
N ALA A 49 4.03 0.07 -8.14
CA ALA A 49 2.64 0.03 -8.55
C ALA A 49 2.07 1.44 -8.76
N ALA A 50 2.42 2.39 -7.91
CA ALA A 50 1.99 3.77 -8.02
C ALA A 50 2.50 4.41 -9.32
N GLU A 51 3.78 4.21 -9.63
CA GLU A 51 4.38 4.65 -10.88
C GLU A 51 3.71 4.00 -12.10
N ARG A 52 3.60 2.67 -12.12
CA ARG A 52 2.97 1.91 -13.24
C ARG A 52 1.52 2.31 -13.50
N HIS A 53 0.78 2.68 -12.46
CA HIS A 53 -0.64 3.03 -12.54
C HIS A 53 -0.90 4.54 -12.47
N SER A 54 0.15 5.38 -12.48
CA SER A 54 0.04 6.84 -12.35
C SER A 54 -0.79 7.28 -11.15
N VAL A 55 -0.65 6.57 -10.02
CA VAL A 55 -1.31 6.89 -8.76
C VAL A 55 -0.41 7.83 -7.96
N SER A 56 -0.95 8.99 -7.55
CA SER A 56 -0.23 9.92 -6.68
C SER A 56 -0.30 9.45 -5.23
N ILE A 57 0.86 9.14 -4.65
CA ILE A 57 1.03 8.79 -3.24
C ILE A 57 1.99 9.80 -2.63
N ASP A 58 1.60 10.37 -1.49
CA ASP A 58 2.47 11.26 -0.72
C ASP A 58 3.56 10.44 -0.01
N ASP A 59 4.81 10.86 -0.17
CA ASP A 59 5.97 10.21 0.43
C ASP A 59 5.87 10.16 1.97
N ALA A 60 5.21 11.16 2.57
CA ALA A 60 4.97 11.20 4.00
C ALA A 60 4.13 10.02 4.50
N TRP A 61 3.28 9.41 3.66
CA TRP A 61 2.47 8.25 4.06
C TRP A 61 3.27 6.95 4.04
N LEU A 62 4.31 6.88 3.20
CA LEU A 62 5.18 5.71 3.07
C LEU A 62 6.28 5.68 4.13
N ASN A 63 6.69 6.87 4.61
CA ASN A 63 7.85 7.02 5.48
C ASN A 63 7.72 6.23 6.81
N ASP A 64 6.51 6.13 7.35
CA ASP A 64 6.21 5.35 8.57
C ASP A 64 6.56 3.86 8.42
N PHE A 65 6.46 3.31 7.21
CA PHE A 65 6.65 1.90 6.94
C PHE A 65 8.06 1.57 6.42
N ARG A 66 8.79 2.57 5.91
CA ARG A 66 10.21 2.41 5.52
C ARG A 66 11.12 2.17 6.73
N GLN A 67 10.73 2.68 7.91
CA GLN A 67 11.52 2.61 9.13
C GLN A 67 11.19 1.39 10.03
N GLY A 68 10.22 0.55 9.64
CA GLY A 68 9.84 -0.67 10.35
C GLY A 68 10.78 -1.83 10.05
N ALA A 69 11.73 -2.09 10.96
CA ALA A 69 12.76 -3.12 10.83
C ALA A 69 12.24 -4.56 10.71
N ALA A 70 13.00 -5.35 9.92
CA ALA A 70 13.25 -6.80 9.94
C ALA A 70 12.18 -7.75 10.50
#